data_AF-A0A3D3KVZ5-F1
#
_entry.id   AF-A0A3D3KVZ5-F1
#
_cell.length_a   1.000
_cell.length_b   1.000
_cell.length_c   1.000
_cell.angle_alpha   90.00
_cell.angle_beta   90.00
_cell.angle_gamma   90.00
#
_symmetry.space_group_name_H-M   'P 1'
#
loop_
_entity.id
_entity.type
_entity.pdbx_description
1 polymer ?
#
loop_
_entity_poly.entity_id
_entity_poly.type
_entity_poly.pdbx_seq_one_letter_code
_entity_poly.pdbx_strand_id
1 'polypeptide(L)'
;MAGRLIDEEPELAFQHALAASRRGGRLAAVREAVGLTAYAAGHYGEALREFRTYRRISGSNVHLPVMADCERGLGRPDRALDVVRSEEANDLDAPGKVELAIVAAGARSDLGQLDAAVAELEIVQLDMNRAFSYSPRLFRAYADALAAVGREDEAAKWQKQAVLAENALGLGVDEEPDIVDLGWDEEEEAREEAQRRRLLERAAAGPDSTASTAAARTEVSANETVVQATGVDAAIEDVESDYFESDDAESDEDSAEADELESGEAENGEA
;
A
#
# COMPACT_ATOMS: atom_id res chain seq x y z
N MET A 1 -1.44 -11.42 0.00
CA MET A 1 -0.70 -11.53 -1.27
C MET A 1 -0.40 -10.16 -1.84
N ALA A 2 -1.41 -9.33 -2.18
CA ALA A 2 -1.21 -8.01 -2.79
C ALA A 2 -0.11 -7.13 -2.13
N GLY A 3 -0.16 -6.92 -0.81
CA GLY A 3 0.83 -6.07 -0.14
C GLY A 3 2.28 -6.56 -0.16
N ARG A 4 2.53 -7.86 -0.44
CA ARG A 4 3.90 -8.39 -0.60
C ARG A 4 4.44 -8.19 -2.02
N LEU A 5 3.53 -8.04 -2.99
CA LEU A 5 3.85 -7.98 -4.41
C LEU A 5 3.86 -6.54 -4.93
N ILE A 6 3.45 -5.55 -4.13
CA ILE A 6 3.24 -4.19 -4.63
C ILE A 6 4.52 -3.53 -5.18
N ASP A 7 5.68 -3.83 -4.59
CA ASP A 7 6.96 -3.28 -5.01
C ASP A 7 7.65 -4.11 -6.12
N GLU A 8 7.36 -5.41 -6.20
CA GLU A 8 8.02 -6.35 -7.13
C GLU A 8 7.17 -6.65 -8.38
N GLU A 9 5.88 -6.94 -8.19
CA GLU A 9 4.90 -7.31 -9.22
C GLU A 9 3.60 -6.50 -9.05
N PRO A 10 3.62 -5.17 -9.28
CA PRO A 10 2.50 -4.29 -8.98
C PRO A 10 1.22 -4.64 -9.73
N GLU A 11 1.33 -5.09 -10.98
CA GLU A 11 0.18 -5.53 -11.77
C GLU A 11 -0.50 -6.76 -11.15
N LEU A 12 0.28 -7.76 -10.72
CA LEU A 12 -0.27 -8.94 -10.04
C LEU A 12 -0.89 -8.57 -8.68
N ALA A 13 -0.26 -7.65 -7.96
CA ALA A 13 -0.81 -7.11 -6.72
C ALA A 13 -2.19 -6.47 -6.95
N PHE A 14 -2.33 -5.69 -8.02
CA PHE A 14 -3.59 -5.07 -8.42
C PHE A 14 -4.66 -6.11 -8.78
N GLN A 15 -4.32 -7.14 -9.55
CA GLN A 15 -5.26 -8.23 -9.86
C GLN A 15 -5.75 -8.95 -8.59
N HIS A 16 -4.86 -9.17 -7.62
CA HIS A 16 -5.25 -9.72 -6.31
C HIS A 16 -6.19 -8.80 -5.52
N ALA A 17 -5.93 -7.48 -5.53
CA ALA A 17 -6.81 -6.52 -4.87
C ALA A 17 -8.19 -6.45 -5.55
N LEU A 18 -8.24 -6.47 -6.89
CA LEU A 18 -9.48 -6.57 -7.67
C LEU A 18 -10.27 -7.85 -7.35
N ALA A 19 -9.60 -8.99 -7.22
CA ALA A 19 -10.27 -10.23 -6.83
C ALA A 19 -10.92 -10.13 -5.42
N ALA A 20 -10.29 -9.41 -4.50
CA ALA A 20 -10.85 -9.14 -3.17
C ALA A 20 -12.05 -8.17 -3.23
N SER A 21 -12.02 -7.17 -4.13
CA SER A 21 -13.11 -6.19 -4.28
C SER A 21 -14.43 -6.82 -4.69
N ARG A 22 -14.40 -7.94 -5.44
CA ARG A 22 -15.61 -8.71 -5.81
C ARG A 22 -16.43 -9.19 -4.61
N ARG A 23 -15.79 -9.41 -3.45
CA ARG A 23 -16.45 -9.85 -2.21
C ARG A 23 -16.55 -8.74 -1.16
N GLY A 24 -15.67 -7.74 -1.23
CA GLY A 24 -15.49 -6.71 -0.21
C GLY A 24 -15.64 -5.27 -0.68
N GLY A 25 -16.24 -5.02 -1.85
CA GLY A 25 -16.30 -3.68 -2.47
C GLY A 25 -17.03 -2.58 -1.69
N ARG A 26 -17.64 -2.88 -0.54
CA ARG A 26 -18.23 -1.85 0.35
C ARG A 26 -17.32 -1.49 1.54
N LEU A 27 -16.17 -2.14 1.66
CA LEU A 27 -15.22 -1.90 2.75
C LEU A 27 -14.17 -0.88 2.31
N ALA A 28 -13.99 0.18 3.11
CA ALA A 28 -12.97 1.20 2.84
C ALA A 28 -11.57 0.59 2.67
N ALA A 29 -11.17 -0.35 3.54
CA ALA A 29 -9.87 -1.02 3.45
C ALA A 29 -9.67 -1.79 2.13
N VAL A 30 -10.74 -2.32 1.53
CA VAL A 30 -10.64 -3.01 0.23
C VAL A 30 -10.50 -1.99 -0.88
N ARG A 31 -11.23 -0.86 -0.82
CA ARG A 31 -11.08 0.26 -1.77
C ARG A 31 -9.68 0.86 -1.73
N GLU A 32 -9.14 1.05 -0.53
CA GLU A 32 -7.76 1.49 -0.30
C GLU A 32 -6.75 0.54 -0.92
N ALA A 33 -6.90 -0.77 -0.69
CA ALA A 33 -5.98 -1.77 -1.26
C ALA A 33 -6.01 -1.77 -2.79
N VAL A 34 -7.19 -1.67 -3.41
CA VAL A 34 -7.32 -1.56 -4.87
C VAL A 34 -6.69 -0.25 -5.36
N GLY A 35 -6.96 0.88 -4.70
CA GLY A 35 -6.40 2.18 -5.06
C GLY A 35 -4.87 2.23 -5.01
N LEU A 36 -4.27 1.74 -3.92
CA LEU A 36 -2.82 1.72 -3.74
C LEU A 36 -2.12 0.79 -4.75
N THR A 37 -2.70 -0.38 -5.02
CA THR A 37 -2.12 -1.31 -6.01
C THR A 37 -2.31 -0.83 -7.43
N ALA A 38 -3.45 -0.22 -7.76
CA ALA A 38 -3.68 0.45 -9.05
C ALA A 38 -2.66 1.58 -9.26
N TYR A 39 -2.42 2.39 -8.23
CA TYR A 39 -1.43 3.46 -8.26
C TYR A 39 -0.02 2.93 -8.52
N ALA A 40 0.39 1.89 -7.79
CA ALA A 40 1.69 1.23 -7.99
C ALA A 40 1.83 0.62 -9.39
N ALA A 41 0.74 0.13 -9.97
CA ALA A 41 0.71 -0.41 -11.34
C ALA A 41 0.59 0.67 -12.44
N GLY A 42 0.48 1.96 -12.08
CA GLY A 42 0.34 3.06 -13.04
C GLY A 42 -1.08 3.26 -13.60
N HIS A 43 -2.08 2.55 -13.07
CA HIS A 43 -3.49 2.72 -13.42
C HIS A 43 -4.09 3.90 -12.65
N TYR A 44 -3.62 5.12 -12.97
CA TYR A 44 -3.95 6.33 -12.21
C TYR A 44 -5.44 6.69 -12.25
N GLY A 45 -6.14 6.40 -13.36
CA GLY A 45 -7.57 6.63 -13.47
C GLY A 45 -8.37 5.74 -12.51
N GLU A 46 -8.03 4.45 -12.46
CA GLU A 46 -8.58 3.45 -11.56
C GLU A 46 -8.29 3.83 -10.10
N ALA A 47 -7.03 4.13 -9.79
CA ALA A 47 -6.59 4.53 -8.46
C ALA A 47 -7.40 5.72 -7.94
N LEU A 48 -7.55 6.75 -8.75
CA LEU A 48 -8.29 7.96 -8.40
C LEU A 48 -9.78 7.70 -8.12
N ARG A 49 -10.44 6.83 -8.90
CA ARG A 49 -11.84 6.42 -8.65
C ARG A 49 -11.97 5.69 -7.31
N GLU A 50 -11.03 4.80 -7.01
CA GLU A 50 -11.03 4.03 -5.76
C GLU A 50 -10.72 4.93 -4.54
N PHE A 51 -9.78 5.87 -4.64
CA PHE A 51 -9.50 6.81 -3.55
C PHE A 51 -10.65 7.78 -3.28
N ARG A 52 -11.36 8.25 -4.32
CA ARG A 52 -12.59 9.05 -4.14
C ARG A 52 -13.66 8.24 -3.39
N THR A 53 -13.82 6.97 -3.73
CA THR A 53 -14.75 6.06 -3.05
C THR A 53 -14.30 5.79 -1.60
N TYR A 54 -13.01 5.55 -1.37
CA TYR A 54 -12.43 5.42 -0.03
C TYR A 54 -12.74 6.66 0.83
N ARG A 55 -12.50 7.87 0.31
CA ARG A 55 -12.80 9.14 1.01
C ARG A 55 -14.27 9.23 1.37
N ARG A 56 -15.18 8.92 0.44
CA ARG A 56 -16.62 8.94 0.68
C ARG A 56 -17.06 7.97 1.79
N ILE A 57 -16.46 6.78 1.87
CA ILE A 57 -16.82 5.75 2.86
C ILE A 57 -16.16 6.02 4.23
N SER A 58 -14.89 6.41 4.24
CA SER A 58 -14.09 6.54 5.46
C SER A 58 -14.13 7.94 6.08
N GLY A 59 -14.39 8.98 5.27
CA GLY A 59 -14.19 10.38 5.63
C GLY A 59 -12.72 10.80 5.76
N SER A 60 -11.77 9.90 5.48
CA SER A 60 -10.33 10.17 5.68
C SER A 60 -9.71 10.81 4.44
N ASN A 61 -8.97 11.90 4.63
CA ASN A 61 -8.25 12.62 3.58
C ASN A 61 -6.78 12.16 3.40
N VAL A 62 -6.37 11.07 4.05
CA VAL A 62 -4.96 10.62 4.09
C VAL A 62 -4.33 10.40 2.70
N HIS A 63 -5.13 10.03 1.70
CA HIS A 63 -4.67 9.75 0.33
C HIS A 63 -4.76 10.95 -0.62
N LEU A 64 -5.02 12.17 -0.14
CA LEU A 64 -4.99 13.37 -0.98
C LEU A 64 -3.68 13.55 -1.76
N PRO A 65 -2.47 13.31 -1.19
CA PRO A 65 -1.24 13.38 -1.96
C PRO A 65 -1.21 12.42 -3.14
N VAL A 66 -1.66 11.17 -2.94
CA VAL A 66 -1.70 10.15 -3.98
C VAL A 66 -2.72 10.50 -5.06
N MET A 67 -3.87 11.08 -4.67
CA MET A 67 -4.87 11.57 -5.63
C MET A 67 -4.33 12.72 -6.49
N ALA A 68 -3.61 13.66 -5.91
CA ALA A 68 -2.96 14.74 -6.65
C ALA A 68 -1.89 14.19 -7.60
N ASP A 69 -1.12 13.19 -7.17
CA ASP A 69 -0.13 12.54 -8.04
C ASP A 69 -0.79 11.76 -9.18
N CYS A 70 -1.94 11.12 -8.95
CA CYS A 70 -2.72 10.49 -10.02
C CYS A 70 -3.15 11.51 -11.08
N GLU A 71 -3.64 12.69 -10.69
CA GLU A 71 -4.00 13.74 -11.66
C GLU A 71 -2.76 14.19 -12.46
N ARG A 72 -1.60 14.32 -11.81
CA ARG A 72 -0.32 14.59 -12.48
C ARG A 72 0.07 13.48 -13.47
N GLY A 73 -0.02 12.22 -13.06
CA GLY A 73 0.23 11.03 -13.90
C GLY A 73 -0.72 10.90 -15.09
N LEU A 74 -1.92 11.48 -15.00
CA LEU A 74 -2.87 11.62 -16.11
C LEU A 74 -2.59 12.84 -17.02
N GLY A 75 -1.48 13.55 -16.80
CA GLY A 75 -1.09 14.73 -17.56
C GLY A 75 -1.89 15.99 -17.20
N ARG A 76 -2.43 16.07 -15.97
CA ARG A 76 -3.24 17.19 -15.49
C ARG A 76 -2.59 17.87 -14.27
N PRO A 77 -1.39 18.46 -14.41
CA PRO A 77 -0.69 19.08 -13.30
C PRO A 77 -1.48 20.24 -12.66
N ASP A 78 -2.28 20.98 -13.43
CA ASP A 78 -3.15 22.03 -12.87
C ASP A 78 -4.16 21.46 -11.87
N ARG A 79 -4.77 20.32 -12.18
CA ARG A 79 -5.72 19.64 -11.28
C ARG A 79 -5.03 19.12 -10.02
N ALA A 80 -3.76 18.69 -10.12
CA ALA A 80 -2.98 18.33 -8.95
C ALA A 80 -2.79 19.54 -8.01
N LEU A 81 -2.52 20.73 -8.55
CA LEU A 81 -2.39 21.97 -7.76
C LEU A 81 -3.72 22.43 -7.14
N ASP A 82 -4.85 22.17 -7.80
CA ASP A 82 -6.17 22.44 -7.21
C ASP A 82 -6.41 21.59 -5.95
N VAL A 83 -6.02 20.30 -5.99
CA VAL A 83 -6.10 19.41 -4.82
C VAL A 83 -5.21 19.92 -3.68
N VAL A 84 -4.01 20.43 -3.99
CA VAL A 84 -3.09 20.99 -3.00
C VAL A 84 -3.69 22.21 -2.28
N ARG A 85 -4.53 22.99 -2.98
CA ARG A 85 -5.16 24.21 -2.46
C ARG A 85 -6.50 23.97 -1.76
N SER A 86 -6.96 22.72 -1.71
CA SER A 86 -8.25 22.39 -1.10
C SER A 86 -8.24 22.60 0.42
N GLU A 87 -9.40 22.85 1.02
CA GLU A 87 -9.48 23.05 2.48
C GLU A 87 -9.04 21.79 3.23
N GLU A 88 -9.34 20.60 2.69
CA GLU A 88 -9.01 19.30 3.27
C GLU A 88 -7.50 19.02 3.33
N ALA A 89 -6.69 19.69 2.51
CA ALA A 89 -5.24 19.60 2.59
C ALA A 89 -4.71 20.08 3.96
N ASN A 90 -5.44 20.97 4.64
CA ASN A 90 -5.06 21.46 5.97
C ASN A 90 -5.18 20.40 7.07
N ASP A 91 -6.05 19.41 6.88
CA ASP A 91 -6.31 18.33 7.83
C ASP A 91 -5.21 17.27 7.84
N LEU A 92 -4.32 17.28 6.85
CA LEU A 92 -3.21 16.34 6.76
C LEU A 92 -2.23 16.50 7.93
N ASP A 93 -1.70 15.36 8.37
CA ASP A 93 -0.61 15.31 9.33
C ASP A 93 0.71 15.76 8.68
N ALA A 94 1.80 15.80 9.47
CA ALA A 94 3.08 16.26 8.95
C ALA A 94 3.60 15.41 7.76
N PRO A 95 3.59 14.06 7.81
CA PRO A 95 3.90 13.24 6.64
C PRO A 95 3.01 13.54 5.42
N GLY A 96 1.69 13.63 5.60
CA GLY A 96 0.77 13.91 4.50
C GLY A 96 1.02 15.27 3.84
N LYS A 97 1.30 16.31 4.64
CA LYS A 97 1.67 17.65 4.13
C LYS A 97 2.97 17.64 3.34
N VAL A 98 3.95 16.86 3.79
CA VAL A 98 5.24 16.70 3.09
C VAL A 98 5.04 16.01 1.76
N GLU A 99 4.30 14.91 1.71
CA GLU A 99 4.00 14.22 0.45
C GLU A 99 3.22 15.13 -0.51
N LEU A 100 2.23 15.87 0.00
CA LEU A 100 1.46 16.81 -0.83
C LEU A 100 2.35 17.92 -1.42
N ALA A 101 3.28 18.47 -0.65
CA ALA A 101 4.24 19.46 -1.11
C ALA A 101 5.19 18.91 -2.19
N ILE A 102 5.66 17.67 -2.03
CA ILE A 102 6.48 16.98 -3.05
C ILE A 102 5.70 16.80 -4.35
N VAL A 103 4.42 16.44 -4.25
CA VAL A 103 3.55 16.32 -5.43
C VAL A 103 3.34 17.67 -6.10
N ALA A 104 3.07 18.73 -5.32
CA ALA A 104 2.92 20.09 -5.81
C ALA A 104 4.17 20.59 -6.55
N ALA A 105 5.35 20.37 -5.97
CA ALA A 105 6.63 20.72 -6.58
C ALA A 105 6.86 19.99 -7.92
N GLY A 106 6.51 18.70 -8.01
CA GLY A 106 6.56 17.98 -9.27
C GLY A 106 5.56 18.52 -10.29
N ALA A 107 4.32 18.85 -9.88
CA ALA A 107 3.33 19.44 -10.78
C ALA A 107 3.77 20.82 -11.32
N ARG A 108 4.43 21.64 -10.50
CA ARG A 108 5.08 22.89 -10.95
C ARG A 108 6.20 22.63 -11.95
N SER A 109 7.02 21.61 -11.70
CA SER A 109 8.10 21.22 -12.62
C SER A 109 7.56 20.76 -13.97
N ASP A 110 6.46 20.00 -14.01
CA ASP A 110 5.80 19.59 -15.25
C ASP A 110 5.28 20.78 -16.07
N LEU A 111 4.86 21.85 -15.39
CA LEU A 111 4.46 23.13 -15.99
C LEU A 111 5.67 24.02 -16.37
N GLY A 112 6.91 23.58 -16.12
CA GLY A 112 8.13 24.34 -16.36
C GLY A 112 8.38 25.48 -15.34
N GLN A 113 7.63 25.52 -14.24
CA GLN A 113 7.69 26.55 -13.21
C GLN A 113 8.70 26.16 -12.11
N LEU A 114 9.98 26.03 -12.48
CA LEU A 114 11.01 25.45 -11.61
C LEU A 114 11.24 26.24 -10.32
N ASP A 115 11.26 27.58 -10.37
CA ASP A 115 11.37 28.42 -9.17
C ASP A 115 10.18 28.23 -8.23
N ALA A 116 8.97 28.06 -8.78
CA ALA A 116 7.79 27.78 -7.98
C ALA A 116 7.88 26.37 -7.35
N ALA A 117 8.44 25.39 -8.06
CA ALA A 117 8.64 24.04 -7.52
C ALA A 117 9.52 24.05 -6.25
N VAL A 118 10.59 24.86 -6.25
CA VAL A 118 11.44 25.06 -5.05
C VAL A 118 10.61 25.66 -3.91
N ALA A 119 9.82 26.69 -4.20
CA ALA A 119 9.00 27.37 -3.19
C ALA A 119 7.92 26.47 -2.55
N GLU A 120 7.32 25.54 -3.31
CA GLU A 120 6.33 24.58 -2.77
C GLU A 120 6.95 23.66 -1.69
N LEU A 121 8.27 23.40 -1.73
CA LEU A 121 8.98 22.53 -0.78
C LEU A 121 9.48 23.26 0.46
N GLU A 122 9.45 24.60 0.49
CA GLU A 122 9.87 25.43 1.64
C GLU A 122 8.80 25.47 2.75
N ILE A 123 8.35 24.28 3.17
CA ILE A 123 7.36 24.08 4.23
C ILE A 123 8.01 24.04 5.62
N VAL A 124 7.19 24.18 6.67
CA VAL A 124 7.66 24.16 8.08
C VAL A 124 8.40 22.85 8.45
N GLN A 125 8.08 21.75 7.78
CA GLN A 125 8.67 20.44 7.95
C GLN A 125 10.09 20.33 7.37
N LEU A 126 10.51 21.27 6.51
CA LEU A 126 11.86 21.35 5.95
C LEU A 126 12.84 21.90 7.01
N ASP A 127 13.15 21.10 8.02
CA ASP A 127 14.12 21.43 9.07
C ASP A 127 15.35 20.54 8.95
N MET A 128 16.49 21.13 8.55
CA MET A 128 17.76 20.44 8.39
C MET A 128 18.23 19.73 9.67
N ASN A 129 17.78 20.15 10.86
CA ASN A 129 18.24 19.59 12.13
C ASN A 129 17.38 18.45 12.68
N ARG A 130 16.31 18.06 11.98
CA ARG A 130 15.39 17.00 12.43
C ARG A 130 15.25 15.91 11.38
N ALA A 131 15.38 14.66 11.82
CA ALA A 131 15.15 13.49 11.00
C ALA A 131 13.85 12.80 11.46
N PHE A 132 12.76 13.10 10.76
CA PHE A 132 11.51 12.32 10.82
C PHE A 132 11.47 11.32 9.67
N SER A 133 10.53 10.37 9.71
CA SER A 133 10.38 9.35 8.66
C SER A 133 10.23 9.93 7.25
N TYR A 134 9.64 11.12 7.10
CA TYR A 134 9.48 11.82 5.82
C TYR A 134 10.70 12.69 5.42
N SER A 135 11.60 13.01 6.36
CA SER A 135 12.67 14.00 6.15
C SER A 135 13.63 13.62 5.01
N PRO A 136 14.11 12.36 4.89
CA PRO A 136 14.98 11.99 3.77
C PRO A 136 14.38 12.28 2.40
N ARG A 137 13.11 11.89 2.22
CA ARG A 137 12.40 12.05 0.96
C ARG A 137 12.18 13.52 0.63
N LEU A 138 11.82 14.34 1.61
CA LEU A 138 11.71 15.79 1.45
C LEU A 138 13.05 16.44 1.10
N PHE A 139 14.14 16.05 1.76
CA PHE A 139 15.47 16.61 1.49
C PHE A 139 15.97 16.26 0.09
N ARG A 140 15.71 15.04 -0.40
CA ARG A 140 16.01 14.65 -1.78
C ARG A 140 15.19 15.47 -2.77
N ALA A 141 13.87 15.55 -2.59
CA ALA A 141 13.01 16.34 -3.48
C ALA A 141 13.43 17.81 -3.54
N TYR A 142 13.83 18.39 -2.40
CA TYR A 142 14.32 19.77 -2.34
C TYR A 142 15.69 19.93 -3.00
N ALA A 143 16.61 18.98 -2.82
CA ALA A 143 17.88 18.97 -3.53
C ALA A 143 17.69 18.90 -5.05
N ASP A 144 16.80 18.04 -5.52
CA ASP A 144 16.49 17.89 -6.95
C ASP A 144 15.88 19.18 -7.53
N ALA A 145 14.94 19.81 -6.81
CA ALA A 145 14.36 21.08 -7.23
C ALA A 145 15.39 22.22 -7.27
N LEU A 146 16.31 22.27 -6.30
CA LEU A 146 17.42 23.24 -6.28
C LEU A 146 18.39 23.03 -7.45
N ALA A 147 18.72 21.78 -7.77
CA ALA A 147 19.56 21.45 -8.92
C ALA A 147 18.88 21.88 -10.24
N ALA A 148 17.57 21.68 -10.36
CA ALA A 148 16.81 22.07 -11.56
C ALA A 148 16.86 23.58 -11.85
N VAL A 149 16.98 24.43 -10.82
CA VAL A 149 17.16 25.89 -10.97
C VAL A 149 18.64 26.32 -10.99
N GLY A 150 19.59 25.37 -11.00
CA GLY A 150 21.03 25.62 -11.07
C GLY A 150 21.71 25.98 -9.74
N ARG A 151 21.05 25.75 -8.59
CA ARG A 151 21.60 25.98 -7.24
C ARG A 151 22.36 24.76 -6.71
N GLU A 152 23.36 24.30 -7.47
CA GLU A 152 24.11 23.05 -7.25
C GLU A 152 24.78 22.96 -5.86
N ASP A 153 25.38 24.06 -5.40
CA ASP A 153 26.07 24.08 -4.09
C ASP A 153 25.12 23.86 -2.91
N GLU A 154 23.87 24.30 -3.05
CA GLU A 154 22.83 24.10 -2.04
C GLU A 154 22.22 22.70 -2.17
N ALA A 155 21.92 22.26 -3.40
CA ALA A 155 21.45 20.91 -3.68
C ALA A 155 22.39 19.86 -3.08
N ALA A 156 23.71 20.01 -3.26
CA ALA A 156 24.71 19.10 -2.71
C ALA A 156 24.71 19.03 -1.17
N LYS A 157 24.32 20.11 -0.47
CA LYS A 157 24.19 20.10 1.00
C LYS A 157 22.97 19.30 1.42
N TRP A 158 21.83 19.53 0.77
CA TRP A 158 20.59 18.81 1.06
C TRP A 158 20.68 17.33 0.72
N GLN A 159 21.37 16.97 -0.37
CA GLN A 159 21.62 15.58 -0.70
C GLN A 159 22.44 14.85 0.38
N LYS A 160 23.48 15.50 0.91
CA LYS A 160 24.24 14.95 2.05
C LYS A 160 23.36 14.81 3.30
N GLN A 161 22.47 15.77 3.51
CA GLN A 161 21.57 15.72 4.66
C GLN A 161 20.52 14.61 4.54
N ALA A 162 20.04 14.33 3.33
CA ALA A 162 19.15 13.19 3.09
C ALA A 162 19.80 11.87 3.51
N VAL A 163 21.05 11.63 3.08
CA VAL A 163 21.81 10.43 3.48
C VAL A 163 22.04 10.38 4.98
N LEU A 164 22.38 11.51 5.60
CA LEU A 164 22.55 11.57 7.06
C LEU A 164 21.25 11.24 7.81
N ALA A 165 20.11 11.76 7.32
CA ALA A 165 18.80 11.48 7.88
C ALA A 165 18.40 10.01 7.72
N GLU A 166 18.73 9.38 6.58
CA GLU A 166 18.51 7.94 6.35
C GLU A 166 19.29 7.09 7.33
N ASN A 167 20.58 7.39 7.49
CA ASN A 167 21.44 6.69 8.43
C ASN A 167 20.96 6.87 9.87
N ALA A 168 20.54 8.08 10.25
CA ALA A 168 19.98 8.34 11.58
C ALA A 168 18.67 7.57 11.86
N LEU A 169 17.92 7.22 10.81
CA LEU A 169 16.68 6.45 10.89
C LEU A 169 16.89 4.94 10.72
N GLY A 170 18.13 4.47 10.53
CA GLY A 170 18.42 3.06 10.25
C GLY A 170 17.89 2.59 8.89
N LEU A 171 17.70 3.51 7.94
CA LEU A 171 17.28 3.21 6.56
C LEU A 171 18.47 3.09 5.60
N GLY A 172 19.68 3.36 6.08
CA GLY A 172 20.91 3.27 5.31
C GLY A 172 21.27 1.82 4.95
N VAL A 173 21.92 1.64 3.81
CA VAL A 173 22.33 0.34 3.25
C VAL A 173 23.51 -0.28 4.02
N ASP A 174 24.14 0.49 4.91
CA ASP A 174 25.43 0.13 5.52
C ASP A 174 25.32 -0.76 6.77
N GLU A 175 24.13 -0.92 7.35
CA GLU A 175 23.91 -1.88 8.44
C GLU A 175 23.41 -3.19 7.84
N GLU A 176 24.33 -4.11 7.50
CA GLU A 176 23.97 -5.53 7.48
C GLU A 176 23.30 -5.81 8.83
N PRO A 177 22.00 -6.18 8.87
CA PRO A 177 21.36 -6.46 10.14
C PRO A 177 22.17 -7.56 10.81
N ASP A 178 22.63 -7.31 12.04
CA ASP A 178 23.32 -8.31 12.83
C ASP A 178 22.25 -9.36 13.20
N ILE A 179 22.07 -10.34 12.32
CA ILE A 179 21.13 -11.44 12.51
C ILE A 179 21.72 -12.29 13.62
N VAL A 180 21.38 -11.94 14.86
CA VAL A 180 21.63 -12.79 16.02
C VAL A 180 20.62 -13.93 15.93
N ASP A 181 21.09 -15.07 15.42
CA ASP A 181 20.34 -16.31 15.49
C ASP A 181 20.15 -16.67 16.97
N LEU A 182 18.97 -16.37 17.50
CA LEU A 182 18.51 -16.86 18.80
C LEU A 182 18.08 -18.33 18.67
N GLY A 183 18.89 -19.12 17.96
CA GLY A 183 18.69 -20.53 17.74
C GLY A 183 18.46 -21.20 19.09
N TRP A 184 17.41 -22.02 19.14
CA TRP A 184 17.10 -22.86 20.29
C TRP A 184 18.38 -23.58 20.73
N ASP A 185 18.69 -23.53 22.04
CA ASP A 185 19.94 -24.05 22.60
C ASP A 185 20.24 -25.41 21.96
N GLU A 186 21.44 -25.62 21.38
CA GLU A 186 21.84 -26.91 20.78
C GLU A 186 21.62 -28.09 21.77
N GLU A 187 21.64 -27.79 23.08
CA GLU A 187 21.27 -28.74 24.13
C GLU A 187 19.79 -29.17 24.12
N GLU A 188 18.86 -28.27 23.80
CA GLU A 188 17.43 -28.55 23.72
C GLU A 188 17.11 -29.43 22.51
N GLU A 189 17.70 -29.13 21.35
CA GLU A 189 17.59 -29.98 20.15
C GLU A 189 18.21 -31.38 20.39
N ALA A 190 19.38 -31.45 21.03
CA ALA A 190 19.99 -32.73 21.41
C ALA A 190 19.14 -33.53 22.41
N ARG A 191 18.43 -32.85 23.33
CA ARG A 191 17.49 -33.49 24.26
C ARG A 191 16.27 -34.02 23.53
N GLU A 192 15.71 -33.26 22.60
CA GLU A 192 14.56 -33.68 21.79
C GLU A 192 14.92 -34.83 20.85
N GLU A 193 16.07 -34.79 20.19
CA GLU A 193 16.58 -35.91 19.39
C GLU A 193 16.82 -37.15 20.23
N ALA A 194 17.41 -37.01 21.42
CA ALA A 194 17.59 -38.12 22.35
C ALA A 194 16.25 -38.70 22.83
N GLN A 195 15.24 -37.86 23.09
CA GLN A 195 13.89 -38.30 23.41
C GLN A 195 13.24 -39.04 22.23
N ARG A 196 13.37 -38.51 21.02
CA ARG A 196 12.84 -39.11 19.80
C ARG A 196 13.50 -40.45 19.50
N ARG A 197 14.82 -40.55 19.68
CA ARG A 197 15.58 -41.81 19.57
C ARG A 197 15.16 -42.83 20.61
N ARG A 198 14.96 -42.41 21.87
CA ARG A 198 14.43 -43.28 22.94
C ARG A 198 13.01 -43.77 22.66
N LEU A 199 12.14 -42.92 22.10
CA LEU A 199 10.80 -43.30 21.70
C LEU A 199 10.82 -44.32 20.57
N LEU A 200 11.70 -44.16 19.58
CA LEU A 200 11.91 -45.11 18.49
C LEU A 200 12.51 -46.43 18.98
N GLU A 201 13.50 -46.40 19.89
CA GLU A 201 14.06 -47.60 20.51
C GLU A 201 13.04 -48.34 21.37
N ARG A 202 12.16 -47.62 22.09
CA ARG A 202 11.07 -48.22 22.84
C ARG A 202 9.94 -48.76 21.96
N ALA A 203 9.71 -48.18 20.80
CA ALA A 203 8.81 -48.74 19.80
C ALA A 203 9.41 -49.98 19.11
N ALA A 204 10.74 -50.05 18.97
CA ALA A 204 11.46 -51.18 18.40
C ALA A 204 11.65 -52.34 19.39
N ALA A 205 11.79 -52.05 20.68
CA ALA A 205 11.73 -53.04 21.76
C ALA A 205 10.25 -53.39 22.04
N GLY A 206 9.70 -54.25 21.18
CA GLY A 206 8.37 -54.85 21.39
C GLY A 206 8.26 -55.52 22.77
N PRO A 207 7.04 -55.66 23.33
CA PRO A 207 6.87 -56.13 24.70
C PRO A 207 7.39 -57.56 24.85
N ASP A 208 8.46 -57.73 25.64
CA ASP A 208 8.90 -59.06 26.06
C ASP A 208 7.79 -59.72 26.88
N SER A 209 7.33 -60.85 26.35
CA SER A 209 6.35 -61.74 26.95
C SER A 209 6.90 -62.34 28.23
N THR A 210 6.41 -61.85 29.38
CA THR A 210 6.21 -62.70 30.55
C THR A 210 4.73 -62.76 30.86
N ALA A 211 4.07 -63.76 30.28
CA ALA A 211 2.73 -64.15 30.67
C ALA A 211 2.72 -64.59 32.15
N SER A 212 1.90 -63.94 32.96
CA SER A 212 1.27 -64.57 34.11
C SER A 212 -0.19 -64.13 34.20
N THR A 213 -1.04 -65.11 33.94
CA THR A 213 -2.50 -65.18 34.03
C THR A 213 -3.10 -64.59 35.31
N ALA A 214 -4.14 -63.77 35.17
CA ALA A 214 -5.34 -63.83 36.00
C ALA A 214 -6.53 -63.17 35.28
N ALA A 215 -7.60 -63.93 35.14
CA ALA A 215 -8.82 -63.59 34.44
C ALA A 215 -9.84 -62.88 35.34
N ALA A 216 -10.61 -61.95 34.76
CA ALA A 216 -12.03 -61.63 35.07
C ALA A 216 -12.48 -60.56 34.06
N ARG A 217 -13.15 -60.91 32.96
CA ARG A 217 -14.62 -61.02 32.74
C ARG A 217 -15.42 -59.72 32.93
N THR A 218 -16.40 -59.56 32.00
CA THR A 218 -17.57 -58.64 31.98
C THR A 218 -17.28 -57.34 31.21
N GLU A 219 -17.98 -56.90 30.15
CA GLU A 219 -19.27 -57.27 29.54
C GLU A 219 -19.36 -56.79 28.08
N VAL A 220 -20.44 -57.22 27.43
CA VAL A 220 -20.79 -57.24 26.00
C VAL A 220 -21.30 -55.88 25.48
N SER A 221 -20.97 -55.52 24.23
CA SER A 221 -21.96 -55.08 23.23
C SER A 221 -21.35 -54.99 21.82
N ALA A 222 -21.92 -55.74 20.89
CA ALA A 222 -21.62 -55.70 19.48
C ALA A 222 -22.56 -54.73 18.76
N ASN A 223 -22.04 -53.89 17.87
CA ASN A 223 -22.65 -53.78 16.55
C ASN A 223 -21.63 -53.26 15.52
N GLU A 224 -21.61 -53.94 14.38
CA GLU A 224 -20.72 -53.74 13.25
C GLU A 224 -21.54 -53.15 12.12
N THR A 225 -21.11 -52.04 11.50
CA THR A 225 -21.50 -51.73 10.12
C THR A 225 -20.43 -50.86 9.45
N VAL A 226 -19.77 -51.47 8.46
CA VAL A 226 -18.91 -50.85 7.45
C VAL A 226 -19.78 -50.46 6.26
N VAL A 227 -19.73 -49.20 5.78
CA VAL A 227 -19.94 -48.89 4.34
C VAL A 227 -19.15 -47.65 3.91
N GLN A 228 -18.15 -47.93 3.07
CA GLN A 228 -17.55 -47.22 1.93
C GLN A 228 -17.50 -45.70 1.80
N ALA A 229 -16.27 -45.23 1.55
CA ALA A 229 -15.93 -43.98 0.92
C ALA A 229 -16.13 -44.05 -0.61
N THR A 230 -16.80 -43.05 -1.17
CA THR A 230 -16.80 -42.77 -2.62
C THR A 230 -16.16 -41.41 -2.84
N GLY A 231 -15.06 -41.40 -3.61
CA GLY A 231 -14.44 -40.19 -4.13
C GLY A 231 -15.36 -39.49 -5.12
N VAL A 232 -15.26 -38.16 -5.14
CA VAL A 232 -15.86 -37.32 -6.18
C VAL A 232 -14.75 -36.43 -6.71
N ASP A 233 -14.19 -36.86 -7.85
CA ASP A 233 -13.55 -35.97 -8.81
C ASP A 233 -14.63 -35.03 -9.35
N ALA A 234 -14.47 -33.73 -9.12
CA ALA A 234 -15.27 -32.70 -9.78
C ALA A 234 -14.33 -31.92 -10.70
N ALA A 235 -14.50 -32.19 -12.00
CA ALA A 235 -13.92 -31.43 -13.09
C ALA A 235 -14.28 -29.94 -12.96
N ILE A 236 -13.27 -29.09 -13.06
CA ILE A 236 -13.42 -27.65 -13.19
C ILE A 236 -13.61 -27.37 -14.68
N GLU A 237 -14.82 -26.99 -15.08
CA GLU A 237 -15.11 -26.47 -16.42
C GLU A 237 -14.72 -24.99 -16.48
N ASP A 238 -13.92 -24.67 -17.51
CA ASP A 238 -13.61 -23.32 -17.99
C ASP A 238 -14.91 -22.54 -18.22
N VAL A 239 -15.06 -21.41 -17.54
CA VAL A 239 -16.09 -20.41 -17.88
C VAL A 239 -15.37 -19.19 -18.44
N GLU A 240 -15.66 -18.91 -19.71
CA GLU A 240 -15.13 -17.81 -20.50
C GLU A 240 -15.35 -16.44 -19.83
N SER A 241 -14.38 -15.56 -20.07
CA SER A 241 -14.34 -14.19 -19.58
C SER A 241 -15.30 -13.30 -20.35
N ASP A 242 -16.48 -13.04 -19.79
CA ASP A 242 -17.32 -11.93 -20.24
C ASP A 242 -16.83 -10.61 -19.62
N TYR A 243 -16.37 -9.74 -20.50
CA TYR A 243 -16.05 -8.33 -20.29
C TYR A 243 -17.31 -7.62 -19.77
N PHE A 244 -17.34 -7.28 -18.48
CA PHE A 244 -18.47 -6.55 -17.89
C PHE A 244 -18.30 -5.05 -18.13
N GLU A 245 -19.05 -4.53 -19.11
CA GLU A 245 -19.27 -3.11 -19.32
C GLU A 245 -20.27 -2.62 -18.27
N SER A 246 -19.86 -1.71 -17.39
CA SER A 246 -20.73 -1.19 -16.33
C SER A 246 -21.71 -0.17 -16.93
N ASP A 247 -22.99 -0.52 -17.00
CA ASP A 247 -24.10 0.35 -17.38
C ASP A 247 -24.60 1.16 -16.15
N ASP A 248 -23.71 1.98 -15.59
CA ASP A 248 -24.05 2.89 -14.48
C ASP A 248 -24.46 4.25 -15.08
N ALA A 249 -25.70 4.30 -15.58
CA ALA A 249 -26.29 5.46 -16.26
C ALA A 249 -26.79 6.58 -15.33
N GLU A 250 -26.34 6.63 -14.08
CA GLU A 250 -26.82 7.59 -13.07
C GLU A 250 -25.65 8.36 -12.45
N SER A 251 -24.96 9.20 -13.25
CA SER A 251 -24.04 10.21 -12.66
C SER A 251 -23.80 11.48 -13.50
N ASP A 252 -24.50 11.69 -14.61
CA ASP A 252 -24.20 12.82 -15.52
C ASP A 252 -25.09 14.06 -15.34
N GLU A 253 -26.04 14.09 -14.38
CA GLU A 253 -26.96 15.24 -14.26
C GLU A 253 -26.52 16.36 -13.30
N ASP A 254 -25.46 16.19 -12.49
CA ASP A 254 -25.05 17.19 -11.49
C ASP A 254 -23.72 17.91 -11.78
N SER A 255 -23.18 17.80 -13.01
CA SER A 255 -21.98 18.55 -13.44
C SER A 255 -22.31 19.65 -14.44
N ALA A 256 -23.22 20.56 -14.06
CA ALA A 256 -23.42 21.84 -14.73
C ALA A 256 -23.30 22.98 -13.70
N GLU A 257 -22.06 23.35 -13.38
CA GLU A 257 -21.78 24.64 -12.75
C GLU A 257 -22.11 25.75 -13.77
N ALA A 258 -22.96 26.70 -13.38
CA ALA A 258 -23.36 27.82 -14.22
C ALA A 258 -22.20 28.82 -14.34
N ASP A 259 -21.73 29.03 -15.56
CA ASP A 259 -20.72 30.03 -15.93
C ASP A 259 -21.35 31.45 -15.87
N GLU A 260 -21.33 32.08 -14.68
CA GLU A 260 -21.76 33.47 -14.52
C GLU A 260 -20.61 34.45 -14.76
N LEU A 261 -20.06 34.52 -15.98
CA LEU A 261 -19.26 35.67 -16.42
C LEU A 261 -19.42 35.97 -17.91
N GLU A 262 -20.63 36.32 -18.35
CA GLU A 262 -20.80 37.16 -19.54
C GLU A 262 -22.10 37.98 -19.50
N SER A 263 -22.02 39.21 -18.99
CA SER A 263 -22.88 40.28 -19.48
C SER A 263 -22.00 41.46 -19.87
N GLY A 264 -21.96 41.68 -21.18
CA GLY A 264 -21.00 42.54 -21.84
C GLY A 264 -21.29 44.02 -21.69
N GLU A 265 -20.23 44.77 -21.99
CA GLU A 265 -20.25 46.17 -22.33
C GLU A 265 -21.30 46.47 -23.42
N ALA A 266 -22.11 47.49 -23.18
CA ALA A 266 -22.75 48.25 -24.24
C ALA A 266 -22.51 49.74 -23.95
N GLU A 267 -21.70 50.35 -24.81
CA GLU A 267 -21.57 51.80 -24.98
C GLU A 267 -22.94 52.49 -25.07
N ASN A 268 -23.05 53.70 -24.52
CA ASN A 268 -23.44 54.91 -25.29
C ASN A 268 -23.65 56.15 -24.39
N GLY A 269 -23.07 57.28 -24.83
CA GLY A 269 -23.85 58.52 -24.97
C GLY A 269 -23.65 59.62 -23.92
N GLU A 270 -22.89 60.63 -24.31
CA GLU A 270 -23.07 62.09 -24.08
C GLU A 270 -24.13 62.56 -23.05
N ALA A 271 -23.67 63.29 -22.03
CA ALA A 271 -23.98 64.72 -21.77
C ALA A 271 -23.40 65.19 -20.43
#